data_AF-A0ABD0J2X5-F1
#
_entry.id   AF-A0ABD0J2X5-F1
#
_cell.length_a   1.000
_cell.length_b   1.000
_cell.length_c   1.000
_cell.angle_alpha   90.00
_cell.angle_beta   90.00
_cell.angle_gamma   90.00
#
_symmetry.space_group_name_H-M   'P 1'
#
loop_
_entity.id
_entity.type
_entity.pdbx_description
1 polymer ?
#
loop_
_entity_poly.entity_id
_entity_poly.type
_entity_poly.pdbx_seq_one_letter_code
_entity_poly.pdbx_strand_id
1 'polypeptide(L)'
;CPIEPCVDTNAYCEQYGDDSCTNPLTRLWAYQNCLAHCGLCDNYGFYWSLNPSATRSAEGQTSQLLATFSAGNFQRAPTAKQMLEYVPNAGIRLVNVSSSDLGIYTVHVKVEVNGSEEEHVQEVILAEPESLPTNYTGVLDARLLPEAVLDESTGDWHAQISCGDFTDPEQTSLSVTWTAPSGNKLDGSDYRNGRFLLTLPNPVETGDYSCQVERHPSARSCGGVASALLEKATVTVKAVDVQLAILTARVEILEKDNSELRQENDNLRQQLKQSGSSGS
;
A
#
# COMPACT_ATOMS: atom_id res chain seq x y z
N CYS A 1 -20.35 -2.97 -6.24
CA CYS A 1 -19.04 -2.29 -6.19
C CYS A 1 -19.18 -1.03 -7.05
N PRO A 2 -18.67 0.15 -6.65
CA PRO A 2 -18.79 1.32 -7.51
C PRO A 2 -18.10 0.96 -8.82
N ILE A 3 -18.87 1.02 -9.89
CA ILE A 3 -18.42 0.71 -11.25
C ILE A 3 -17.44 1.83 -11.57
N GLU A 4 -16.15 1.53 -11.75
CA GLU A 4 -15.23 2.52 -12.31
C GLU A 4 -15.85 3.05 -13.61
N PRO A 5 -15.77 4.36 -13.87
CA PRO A 5 -16.36 4.92 -15.06
C PRO A 5 -15.77 4.19 -16.27
N CYS A 6 -16.64 3.61 -17.09
CA CYS A 6 -16.30 2.99 -18.36
C CYS A 6 -15.73 4.08 -19.29
N VAL A 7 -14.40 4.22 -19.28
CA VAL A 7 -13.70 5.19 -20.11
C VAL A 7 -12.46 4.55 -20.70
N ASP A 8 -12.09 5.00 -21.89
CA ASP A 8 -10.82 4.62 -22.51
C ASP A 8 -9.68 5.40 -21.84
N THR A 9 -8.67 4.69 -21.36
CA THR A 9 -7.44 5.29 -20.83
C THR A 9 -6.58 5.85 -21.97
N ASN A 10 -6.68 5.28 -23.16
CA ASN A 10 -6.01 5.74 -24.37
C ASN A 10 -7.00 6.49 -25.26
N ALA A 11 -6.70 7.76 -25.57
CA ALA A 11 -7.57 8.60 -26.39
C ALA A 11 -7.65 8.16 -27.88
N TYR A 12 -6.81 7.22 -28.33
CA TYR A 12 -6.66 6.85 -29.73
C TYR A 12 -7.15 5.43 -30.05
N CYS A 13 -8.03 4.87 -29.23
CA CYS A 13 -8.52 3.49 -29.40
C CYS A 13 -9.12 3.20 -30.79
N GLU A 14 -9.78 4.19 -31.40
CA GLU A 14 -10.32 4.09 -32.76
C GLU A 14 -9.27 3.82 -33.85
N GLN A 15 -7.98 4.11 -33.60
CA GLN A 15 -6.90 3.91 -34.56
C GLN A 15 -6.40 2.46 -34.63
N TYR A 16 -6.71 1.65 -33.63
CA TYR A 16 -6.20 0.29 -33.51
C TYR A 16 -7.12 -0.76 -34.14
N GLY A 17 -8.28 -0.35 -34.64
CA GLY A 17 -9.27 -1.19 -35.31
C GLY A 17 -9.96 -2.21 -34.39
N ASP A 18 -11.15 -2.64 -34.78
CA ASP A 18 -12.00 -3.55 -34.00
C ASP A 18 -11.33 -4.92 -33.71
N ASP A 19 -10.37 -5.31 -34.55
CA ASP A 19 -9.56 -6.52 -34.35
C ASP A 19 -8.78 -6.46 -33.03
N SER A 20 -8.38 -5.28 -32.57
CA SER A 20 -7.71 -5.12 -31.27
C SER A 20 -8.60 -5.47 -30.08
N CYS A 21 -9.93 -5.39 -30.26
CA CYS A 21 -10.91 -5.75 -29.24
C CYS A 21 -11.20 -7.26 -29.19
N THR A 22 -10.99 -7.98 -30.30
CA THR A 22 -11.40 -9.40 -30.45
C THR A 22 -10.22 -10.36 -30.50
N ASN A 23 -9.05 -9.92 -30.98
CA ASN A 23 -7.86 -10.76 -31.10
C ASN A 23 -7.26 -11.11 -29.72
N PRO A 24 -7.10 -12.40 -29.36
CA PRO A 24 -6.59 -12.83 -28.06
C PRO A 24 -5.25 -12.20 -27.65
N LEU A 25 -4.38 -11.88 -28.62
CA LEU A 25 -3.04 -11.34 -28.37
C LEU A 25 -3.05 -9.87 -27.95
N THR A 26 -4.03 -9.09 -28.42
CA THR A 26 -4.16 -7.65 -28.16
C THR A 26 -5.32 -7.32 -27.22
N ARG A 27 -6.17 -8.31 -26.94
CA ARG A 27 -7.33 -8.17 -26.05
C ARG A 27 -6.95 -7.71 -24.65
N LEU A 28 -5.86 -8.22 -24.08
CA LEU A 28 -5.39 -7.77 -22.76
C LEU A 28 -5.00 -6.28 -22.75
N TRP A 29 -4.37 -5.81 -23.83
CA TRP A 29 -4.04 -4.40 -24.01
C TRP A 29 -5.30 -3.56 -24.19
N ALA A 30 -6.28 -4.03 -24.97
CA ALA A 30 -7.56 -3.35 -25.16
C ALA A 30 -8.36 -3.23 -23.84
N TYR A 31 -8.27 -4.21 -22.95
CA TYR A 31 -8.85 -4.14 -21.60
C TYR A 31 -8.23 -3.06 -20.71
N GLN A 32 -6.98 -2.68 -20.93
CA GLN A 32 -6.29 -1.67 -20.11
C GLN A 32 -6.46 -0.26 -20.68
N ASN A 33 -6.68 -0.16 -21.99
CA ASN A 33 -6.56 1.09 -22.72
C ASN A 33 -7.87 1.54 -23.38
N CYS A 34 -8.73 0.61 -23.79
CA CYS A 34 -9.83 0.83 -24.75
C CYS A 34 -11.14 0.16 -24.33
N LEU A 35 -11.46 0.21 -23.04
CA LEU A 35 -12.62 -0.45 -22.43
C LEU A 35 -13.96 -0.02 -23.03
N ALA A 36 -14.16 1.29 -23.22
CA ALA A 36 -15.39 1.85 -23.75
C ALA A 36 -15.49 1.60 -25.26
N HIS A 37 -14.41 1.87 -26.00
CA HIS A 37 -14.35 1.63 -27.43
C HIS A 37 -14.63 0.17 -27.79
N CYS A 38 -14.05 -0.77 -27.04
CA CYS A 38 -14.23 -2.20 -27.27
C CYS A 38 -15.51 -2.79 -26.67
N GLY A 39 -16.39 -1.97 -26.07
CA GLY A 39 -17.62 -2.44 -25.43
C GLY A 39 -17.38 -3.43 -24.29
N LEU A 40 -16.20 -3.37 -23.66
CA LEU A 40 -15.78 -4.30 -22.59
C LEU A 40 -16.32 -3.86 -21.21
N CYS A 41 -17.06 -2.76 -21.18
CA CYS A 41 -17.61 -2.17 -19.97
C CYS A 41 -18.79 -2.92 -19.35
N ASP A 42 -19.46 -3.78 -20.11
CA ASP A 42 -20.47 -4.69 -19.55
C ASP A 42 -19.82 -5.89 -18.82
N ASN A 43 -18.49 -5.97 -18.84
CA ASN A 43 -17.69 -7.11 -18.41
C ASN A 43 -16.73 -6.78 -17.25
N TYR A 44 -17.10 -5.85 -16.37
CA TYR A 44 -16.45 -5.68 -15.05
C TYR A 44 -16.91 -6.76 -14.05
N GLY A 45 -16.80 -8.02 -14.46
CA GLY A 45 -16.69 -9.16 -13.57
C GLY A 45 -15.21 -9.52 -13.46
N PHE A 46 -14.54 -8.97 -12.44
CA PHE A 46 -13.24 -9.39 -11.90
C PHE A 46 -12.29 -10.17 -12.84
N TYR A 47 -11.32 -9.44 -13.42
CA TYR A 47 -10.10 -10.07 -13.92
C TYR A 47 -8.97 -9.90 -12.90
N TRP A 48 -8.41 -11.04 -12.56
CA TRP A 48 -7.23 -11.30 -11.76
C TRP A 48 -5.99 -10.65 -12.38
N SER A 49 -5.26 -9.89 -11.57
CA SER A 49 -3.80 -9.89 -11.62
C SER A 49 -3.35 -10.44 -10.27
N LEU A 50 -3.05 -11.73 -10.21
CA LEU A 50 -2.45 -12.31 -9.01
C LEU A 50 -0.99 -11.89 -8.98
N ASN A 51 -0.66 -11.04 -8.02
CA ASN A 51 0.70 -10.94 -7.53
C ASN A 51 0.91 -12.16 -6.60
N PRO A 52 1.94 -13.01 -6.78
CA PRO A 52 2.18 -14.21 -5.98
C PRO A 52 2.73 -13.89 -4.56
N SER A 53 2.30 -12.80 -3.94
CA SER A 53 2.83 -12.34 -2.65
C SER A 53 1.72 -11.81 -1.75
N ALA A 54 0.75 -12.68 -1.43
CA ALA A 54 -0.03 -12.53 -0.22
C ALA A 54 0.68 -13.32 0.89
N THR A 55 1.49 -12.62 1.68
CA THR A 55 2.33 -13.16 2.76
C THR A 55 1.52 -13.45 4.02
N ARG A 56 0.41 -14.17 3.89
CA ARG A 56 -0.01 -15.09 4.95
C ARG A 56 -0.06 -16.46 4.33
N SER A 57 1.06 -17.17 4.54
CA SER A 57 1.15 -18.61 4.38
C SER A 57 -0.06 -19.24 5.06
N ALA A 58 -1.05 -19.64 4.28
CA ALA A 58 -1.99 -20.66 4.70
C ALA A 58 -1.27 -22.02 4.57
N GLU A 59 -0.15 -22.17 5.27
CA GLU A 59 0.53 -23.45 5.42
C GLU A 59 -0.44 -24.40 6.12
N GLY A 60 -1.09 -25.25 5.32
CA GLY A 60 -1.99 -26.31 5.79
C GLY A 60 -3.48 -26.14 5.48
N GLN A 61 -3.93 -25.10 4.76
CA GLN A 61 -5.31 -25.07 4.25
C GLN A 61 -5.41 -25.80 2.92
N THR A 62 -6.24 -26.85 2.87
CA THR A 62 -6.59 -27.53 1.63
C THR A 62 -7.55 -26.67 0.82
N SER A 63 -7.22 -26.39 -0.45
CA SER A 63 -8.10 -25.66 -1.35
C SER A 63 -9.41 -26.41 -1.62
N GLN A 64 -10.51 -25.67 -1.71
CA GLN A 64 -11.85 -26.21 -1.98
C GLN A 64 -12.22 -26.03 -3.46
N LEU A 65 -12.56 -27.12 -4.15
CA LEU A 65 -13.10 -27.04 -5.51
C LEU A 65 -14.46 -26.33 -5.51
N LEU A 66 -14.61 -25.26 -6.29
CA LEU A 66 -15.87 -24.54 -6.48
C LEU A 66 -16.66 -25.05 -7.67
N ALA A 67 -16.00 -25.22 -8.81
CA ALA A 67 -16.64 -25.61 -10.04
C ALA A 67 -15.67 -26.18 -11.06
N THR A 68 -16.24 -26.93 -12.00
CA THR A 68 -15.57 -27.45 -13.18
C THR A 68 -16.27 -26.93 -14.42
N PHE A 69 -15.52 -26.40 -15.38
CA PHE A 69 -16.03 -26.08 -16.71
C PHE A 69 -15.46 -27.08 -17.71
N SER A 70 -16.32 -27.85 -18.38
CA SER A 70 -15.90 -28.84 -19.37
C SER A 70 -16.90 -28.94 -20.52
N ALA A 71 -16.40 -29.02 -21.75
CA ALA A 71 -17.22 -29.16 -22.96
C ALA A 71 -18.40 -28.15 -23.05
N GLY A 72 -18.15 -26.89 -22.69
CA GLY A 72 -19.17 -25.83 -22.69
C GLY A 72 -20.15 -25.85 -21.52
N ASN A 73 -20.01 -26.80 -20.59
CA ASN A 73 -20.89 -26.95 -19.44
C ASN A 73 -20.22 -26.52 -18.14
N PHE A 74 -20.95 -25.72 -17.36
CA PHE A 74 -20.55 -25.34 -16.02
C PHE A 74 -21.15 -26.28 -14.99
N GLN A 75 -20.30 -26.89 -14.15
CA GLN A 75 -20.70 -27.82 -13.10
C GLN A 75 -20.23 -27.30 -11.75
N ARG A 76 -21.17 -27.12 -10.81
CA ARG A 76 -20.83 -26.76 -9.43
C ARG A 76 -20.30 -27.98 -8.69
N ALA A 77 -19.26 -27.78 -7.89
CA ALA A 77 -18.75 -28.84 -7.04
C ALA A 77 -19.81 -29.24 -6.00
N PRO A 78 -19.99 -30.54 -5.69
CA PRO A 78 -20.91 -30.99 -4.66
C PRO A 78 -20.58 -30.45 -3.26
N THR A 79 -19.31 -30.11 -3.04
CA THR A 79 -18.78 -29.55 -1.79
C THR A 79 -18.95 -28.04 -1.69
N ALA A 80 -19.26 -27.35 -2.79
CA ALA A 80 -19.46 -25.90 -2.80
C ALA A 80 -20.74 -25.54 -2.04
N LYS A 81 -20.57 -24.87 -0.91
CA LYS A 81 -21.68 -24.32 -0.10
C LYS A 81 -22.10 -22.93 -0.57
N GLN A 82 -21.23 -22.28 -1.36
CA GLN A 82 -21.39 -20.94 -1.87
C GLN A 82 -22.49 -20.90 -2.94
N MET A 83 -23.26 -19.82 -2.97
CA MET A 83 -24.22 -19.61 -4.06
C MET A 83 -23.47 -19.13 -5.30
N LEU A 84 -23.15 -20.07 -6.19
CA LEU A 84 -22.43 -19.81 -7.44
C LEU A 84 -23.39 -19.58 -8.60
N GLU A 85 -23.10 -18.55 -9.39
CA GLU A 85 -23.76 -18.26 -10.65
C GLU A 85 -22.73 -18.23 -11.77
N TYR A 86 -23.01 -18.97 -12.84
CA TYR A 86 -22.21 -18.91 -14.05
C TYR A 86 -22.55 -17.65 -14.83
N VAL A 87 -21.54 -16.88 -15.18
CA VAL A 87 -21.69 -15.68 -16.01
C VAL A 87 -20.98 -15.94 -17.34
N PRO A 88 -21.74 -16.06 -18.45
CA PRO A 88 -21.16 -16.26 -19.78
C PRO A 88 -20.09 -15.20 -20.06
N ASN A 89 -18.92 -15.64 -20.54
CA ASN A 89 -17.77 -14.79 -20.87
C ASN A 89 -17.16 -13.97 -19.70
N ALA A 90 -17.65 -14.15 -18.47
CA ALA A 90 -17.16 -13.45 -17.27
C ALA A 90 -16.80 -14.41 -16.11
N GLY A 91 -17.09 -15.70 -16.23
CA GLY A 91 -16.66 -16.72 -15.28
C GLY A 91 -17.71 -17.03 -14.21
N ILE A 92 -17.34 -16.89 -12.94
CA ILE A 92 -18.14 -17.32 -11.79
C ILE A 92 -18.41 -16.14 -10.88
N ARG A 93 -19.69 -15.92 -10.55
CA ARG A 93 -20.12 -14.95 -9.55
C ARG A 93 -20.50 -15.68 -8.26
N LEU A 94 -19.87 -15.30 -7.15
CA LEU A 94 -20.31 -15.68 -5.82
C LEU A 94 -21.38 -14.69 -5.36
N VAL A 95 -22.51 -15.21 -4.87
CA VAL A 95 -23.64 -14.42 -4.40
C VAL A 95 -23.85 -14.65 -2.91
N ASN A 96 -24.16 -13.58 -2.18
CA ASN A 96 -24.44 -13.61 -0.74
C ASN A 96 -23.26 -14.15 0.11
N VAL A 97 -22.05 -13.66 -0.20
CA VAL A 97 -20.80 -14.04 0.49
C VAL A 97 -20.81 -13.56 1.95
N SER A 98 -20.39 -14.44 2.85
CA SER A 98 -20.29 -14.21 4.30
C SER A 98 -18.88 -14.53 4.81
N SER A 99 -18.59 -14.21 6.08
CA SER A 99 -17.31 -14.56 6.71
C SER A 99 -17.05 -16.07 6.80
N SER A 100 -18.09 -16.92 6.74
CA SER A 100 -17.91 -18.37 6.65
C SER A 100 -17.48 -18.87 5.28
N ASP A 101 -17.51 -18.02 4.26
CA ASP A 101 -17.11 -18.36 2.88
C ASP A 101 -15.65 -17.98 2.60
N LEU A 102 -14.89 -17.52 3.59
CA LEU A 102 -13.48 -17.18 3.40
C LEU A 102 -12.62 -18.45 3.27
N GLY A 103 -11.63 -18.41 2.38
CA GLY A 103 -10.73 -19.53 2.16
C GLY A 103 -10.09 -19.53 0.78
N ILE A 104 -9.40 -20.63 0.50
CA ILE A 104 -8.72 -20.89 -0.77
C ILE A 104 -9.60 -21.80 -1.61
N TYR A 105 -9.85 -21.38 -2.84
CA TYR A 105 -10.75 -22.04 -3.76
C TYR A 105 -10.05 -22.36 -5.07
N THR A 106 -10.45 -23.46 -5.70
CA THR A 106 -9.99 -23.81 -7.04
C THR A 106 -11.14 -23.94 -8.03
N VAL A 107 -10.86 -23.56 -9.27
CA VAL A 107 -11.74 -23.76 -10.42
C VAL A 107 -10.96 -24.57 -11.46
N HIS A 108 -11.59 -25.63 -11.94
CA HIS A 108 -10.99 -26.51 -12.94
C HIS A 108 -11.61 -26.21 -14.30
N VAL A 109 -10.78 -25.96 -15.29
CA VAL A 109 -11.22 -25.70 -16.67
C VAL A 109 -10.62 -26.80 -17.53
N LYS A 110 -11.49 -27.63 -18.10
CA LYS A 110 -11.10 -28.73 -18.98
C LYS A 110 -11.42 -28.35 -20.41
N VAL A 111 -10.38 -28.25 -21.23
CA VAL A 111 -10.47 -27.90 -22.65
C VAL A 111 -9.93 -29.05 -23.49
N GLU A 112 -10.63 -29.35 -24.59
CA GLU A 112 -10.15 -30.32 -25.55
C GLU A 112 -9.25 -29.61 -26.57
N VAL A 113 -7.96 -29.94 -26.56
CA VAL A 113 -6.96 -29.41 -27.47
C VAL A 113 -6.44 -30.58 -28.30
N ASN A 114 -6.65 -30.54 -29.62
CA ASN A 114 -6.18 -31.57 -30.56
C ASN A 114 -6.60 -33.01 -30.20
N GLY A 115 -7.79 -33.21 -29.63
CA GLY A 115 -8.30 -34.52 -29.22
C GLY A 115 -7.76 -35.04 -27.88
N SER A 116 -6.98 -34.23 -27.15
CA SER A 116 -6.60 -34.48 -25.76
C SER A 116 -7.25 -33.47 -24.82
N GLU A 117 -7.74 -33.93 -23.67
CA GLU A 117 -8.29 -33.07 -22.63
C GLU A 117 -7.14 -32.48 -21.80
N GLU A 118 -6.99 -31.15 -21.83
CA GLU A 118 -6.10 -30.40 -20.96
C GLU A 118 -6.89 -29.79 -19.80
N GLU A 119 -6.37 -29.94 -18.58
CA GLU A 119 -6.97 -29.36 -17.38
C GLU A 119 -6.12 -28.18 -16.89
N HIS A 120 -6.77 -27.02 -16.76
CA HIS A 120 -6.21 -25.83 -16.15
C HIS A 120 -6.85 -25.61 -14.79
N VAL A 121 -6.03 -25.46 -13.75
CA VAL A 121 -6.49 -25.21 -12.39
C VAL A 121 -6.16 -23.77 -12.02
N GLN A 122 -7.20 -23.00 -11.69
CA GLN A 122 -7.05 -21.64 -11.19
C GLN A 122 -7.37 -21.60 -9.71
N GLU A 123 -6.43 -21.10 -8.90
CA GLU A 123 -6.65 -20.83 -7.47
C GLU A 123 -7.14 -19.39 -7.24
N VAL A 124 -8.07 -19.23 -6.31
CA VAL A 124 -8.67 -17.95 -5.91
C VAL A 124 -8.73 -17.90 -4.39
N ILE A 125 -8.25 -16.81 -3.81
CA ILE A 125 -8.32 -16.58 -2.36
C ILE A 125 -9.44 -15.59 -2.09
N LEU A 126 -10.44 -16.02 -1.31
CA LEU A 126 -11.45 -15.15 -0.76
C LEU A 126 -11.06 -14.86 0.70
N ALA A 127 -10.52 -13.68 0.94
CA ALA A 127 -10.12 -13.23 2.27
C ALA A 127 -11.03 -12.08 2.72
N GLU A 128 -11.02 -11.79 4.03
CA GLU A 128 -11.56 -10.52 4.51
C GLU A 128 -10.84 -9.38 3.78
N PRO A 129 -11.56 -8.33 3.39
CA PRO A 129 -10.90 -7.14 2.87
C PRO A 129 -9.89 -6.68 3.92
N GLU A 130 -8.66 -6.42 3.49
CA GLU A 130 -7.62 -5.86 4.36
C GLU A 130 -8.20 -4.62 5.05
N SER A 131 -8.45 -4.72 6.34
CA SER A 131 -9.01 -3.63 7.12
C SER A 131 -8.00 -2.49 7.12
N LEU A 132 -8.43 -1.29 6.76
CA LEU A 132 -7.57 -0.13 6.88
C LEU A 132 -7.11 -0.03 8.34
N PRO A 133 -5.81 0.19 8.59
CA PRO A 133 -5.31 0.37 9.93
C PRO A 133 -6.05 1.53 10.55
N THR A 134 -6.50 1.35 11.79
CA THR A 134 -7.15 2.42 12.51
C THR A 134 -6.09 3.44 12.96
N ASN A 135 -6.28 4.71 12.59
CA ASN A 135 -5.70 5.80 13.37
C ASN A 135 -6.57 5.97 14.64
N TYR A 136 -5.97 6.32 15.77
CA TYR A 136 -6.69 6.74 16.99
C TYR A 136 -7.84 7.72 16.74
N THR A 137 -7.72 8.58 15.73
CA THR A 137 -8.73 9.60 15.38
C THR A 137 -9.64 9.21 14.21
N GLY A 138 -9.31 8.15 13.47
CA GLY A 138 -10.01 7.78 12.23
C GLY A 138 -9.80 8.74 11.04
N VAL A 139 -8.92 9.75 11.16
CA VAL A 139 -8.63 10.76 10.12
C VAL A 139 -7.13 10.74 9.81
N LEU A 140 -6.75 10.90 8.54
CA LEU A 140 -5.34 11.04 8.17
C LEU A 140 -4.83 12.43 8.59
N ASP A 141 -3.67 12.46 9.23
CA ASP A 141 -3.10 13.70 9.77
C ASP A 141 -1.66 13.87 9.28
N ALA A 142 -1.26 15.11 8.99
CA ALA A 142 0.07 15.45 8.50
C ALA A 142 0.67 16.55 9.37
N ARG A 143 1.91 16.39 9.82
CA ARG A 143 2.56 17.32 10.77
C ARG A 143 4.03 17.53 10.48
N LEU A 144 4.52 18.75 10.74
CA LEU A 144 5.94 19.01 10.84
C LEU A 144 6.43 18.52 12.20
N LEU A 145 7.50 17.73 12.21
CA LEU A 145 8.10 17.24 13.44
C LEU A 145 9.07 18.28 14.01
N PRO A 146 9.09 18.46 15.35
CA PRO A 146 10.04 19.35 16.00
C PRO A 146 11.46 18.78 15.96
N GLU A 147 11.62 17.46 15.92
CA GLU A 147 12.92 16.80 15.86
C GLU A 147 13.45 16.74 14.42
N ALA A 148 14.37 17.65 14.09
CA ALA A 148 15.16 17.53 12.87
C ALA A 148 16.12 16.33 12.99
N VAL A 149 16.50 15.75 11.85
CA VAL A 149 17.46 14.63 11.76
C VAL A 149 18.77 15.08 11.14
N LEU A 150 19.87 14.55 11.66
CA LEU A 150 21.20 14.77 11.10
C LEU A 150 21.44 13.74 9.98
N ASP A 151 21.73 14.22 8.79
CA ASP A 151 22.31 13.39 7.74
C ASP A 151 23.81 13.25 8.02
N GLU A 152 24.24 12.08 8.48
CA GLU A 152 25.64 11.80 8.83
C GLU A 152 26.58 11.88 7.62
N SER A 153 26.06 11.73 6.39
CA SER A 153 26.89 11.75 5.18
C SER A 153 27.25 13.17 4.75
N THR A 154 26.33 14.11 4.92
CA THR A 154 26.52 15.53 4.57
C THR A 154 26.88 16.39 5.77
N GLY A 155 26.54 15.95 6.98
CA GLY A 155 26.65 16.73 8.22
C GLY A 155 25.54 17.76 8.39
N ASP A 156 24.54 17.76 7.51
CA ASP A 156 23.45 18.72 7.51
C ASP A 156 22.23 18.23 8.28
N TRP A 157 21.52 19.18 8.87
CA TRP A 157 20.27 18.92 9.58
C TRP A 157 19.09 19.11 8.65
N HIS A 158 18.17 18.15 8.66
CA HIS A 158 16.99 18.12 7.83
C HIS A 158 15.72 18.07 8.68
N ALA A 159 14.76 18.92 8.36
CA ALA A 159 13.43 18.84 8.97
C ALA A 159 12.69 17.58 8.48
N GLN A 160 11.82 17.04 9.32
CA GLN A 160 10.97 15.90 8.97
C GLN A 160 9.50 16.25 9.06
N ILE A 161 8.69 15.69 8.16
CA ILE A 161 7.24 15.70 8.27
C ILE A 161 6.73 14.28 8.46
N SER A 162 5.62 14.13 9.19
CA SER A 162 4.99 12.85 9.48
C SER A 162 3.57 12.79 8.92
N CYS A 163 3.12 11.57 8.60
CA CYS A 163 1.78 11.27 8.14
C CYS A 163 1.21 10.08 8.90
N GLY A 164 0.00 10.26 9.45
CA GLY A 164 -0.74 9.25 10.18
C GLY A 164 -0.35 9.09 11.65
N ASP A 165 -1.05 8.18 12.32
CA ASP A 165 -0.79 7.72 13.68
C ASP A 165 -1.47 6.35 13.86
N PHE A 166 -0.97 5.36 13.13
CA PHE A 166 -1.55 4.04 12.98
C PHE A 166 -1.26 3.16 14.21
N THR A 167 -2.29 2.45 14.68
CA THR A 167 -2.19 1.59 15.87
C THR A 167 -1.52 0.23 15.61
N ASP A 168 -1.40 -0.20 14.34
CA ASP A 168 -0.86 -1.51 13.97
C ASP A 168 0.54 -1.41 13.30
N PRO A 169 1.59 -1.98 13.91
CA PRO A 169 2.96 -1.90 13.38
C PRO A 169 3.32 -2.97 12.34
N GLU A 170 2.55 -4.05 12.18
CA GLU A 170 3.01 -5.26 11.44
C GLU A 170 2.12 -5.70 10.26
N GLN A 171 1.07 -4.94 9.90
CA GLN A 171 0.09 -5.43 8.94
C GLN A 171 -0.47 -4.35 8.02
N THR A 172 0.39 -3.66 7.29
CA THR A 172 -0.09 -2.73 6.27
C THR A 172 0.71 -2.90 4.99
N SER A 173 0.08 -3.44 3.94
CA SER A 173 0.55 -3.26 2.55
C SER A 173 0.39 -1.81 2.07
N LEU A 174 0.46 -0.84 2.98
CA LEU A 174 0.21 0.56 2.70
C LEU A 174 1.51 1.27 2.38
N SER A 175 1.44 2.11 1.36
CA SER A 175 2.43 3.12 1.06
C SER A 175 1.80 4.49 1.23
N VAL A 176 2.63 5.50 1.44
CA VAL A 176 2.20 6.89 1.41
C VAL A 176 2.88 7.58 0.24
N THR A 177 2.08 8.28 -0.57
CA THR A 177 2.60 9.19 -1.58
C THR A 177 2.66 10.59 -1.01
N TRP A 178 3.84 11.18 -1.08
CA TRP A 178 4.07 12.56 -0.72
C TRP A 178 4.02 13.46 -1.95
N THR A 179 3.40 14.63 -1.82
CA THR A 179 3.40 15.67 -2.86
C THR A 179 3.92 16.98 -2.27
N ALA A 180 4.95 17.54 -2.90
CA ALA A 180 5.56 18.82 -2.57
C ALA A 180 4.65 20.01 -2.97
N PRO A 181 4.92 21.23 -2.46
CA PRO A 181 4.19 22.43 -2.85
C PRO A 181 4.23 22.71 -4.37
N SER A 182 5.34 22.37 -5.03
CA SER A 182 5.54 22.42 -6.48
C SER A 182 4.67 21.43 -7.25
N GLY A 183 4.01 20.48 -6.58
CA GLY A 183 3.25 19.39 -7.18
C GLY A 183 4.07 18.15 -7.51
N ASN A 184 5.38 18.18 -7.28
CA ASN A 184 6.24 17.02 -7.50
C ASN A 184 5.94 15.92 -6.47
N LYS A 185 5.87 14.67 -6.94
CA LYS A 185 5.82 13.50 -6.05
C LYS A 185 7.20 13.29 -5.44
N LEU A 186 7.24 13.01 -4.14
CA LEU A 186 8.48 12.76 -3.41
C LEU A 186 8.57 11.26 -3.10
N ASP A 187 9.70 10.69 -3.45
CA ASP A 187 10.02 9.29 -3.18
C ASP A 187 10.62 9.14 -1.79
N GLY A 188 10.29 8.05 -1.12
CA GLY A 188 10.85 7.68 0.17
C GLY A 188 9.96 8.10 1.34
N SER A 189 9.59 7.11 2.13
CA SER A 189 9.00 7.32 3.45
C SER A 189 9.51 6.22 4.37
N ASP A 190 10.14 6.61 5.46
CA ASP A 190 10.43 5.66 6.54
C ASP A 190 9.15 5.42 7.34
N TYR A 191 9.04 4.30 8.04
CA TYR A 191 7.91 4.00 8.91
C TYR A 191 8.39 3.69 10.32
N ARG A 192 8.00 4.54 11.28
CA ARG A 192 8.38 4.37 12.69
C ARG A 192 7.23 4.76 13.59
N ASN A 193 6.99 3.96 14.63
CA ASN A 193 6.01 4.25 15.69
C ASN A 193 4.63 4.66 15.16
N GLY A 194 4.10 3.94 14.17
CA GLY A 194 2.77 4.23 13.62
C GLY A 194 2.73 5.39 12.63
N ARG A 195 3.86 5.97 12.22
CA ARG A 195 3.87 7.14 11.31
C ARG A 195 4.80 6.94 10.13
N PHE A 196 4.36 7.40 8.97
CA PHE A 196 5.23 7.57 7.81
C PHE A 196 5.99 8.88 7.93
N LEU A 197 7.30 8.83 7.74
CA LEU A 197 8.22 9.95 7.93
C LEU A 197 8.87 10.31 6.59
N LEU A 198 8.82 11.59 6.23
CA LEU A 198 9.54 12.13 5.08
C LEU A 198 10.56 13.16 5.57
N THR A 199 11.83 12.91 5.25
CA THR A 199 12.92 13.87 5.45
C THR A 199 12.93 14.88 4.30
N LEU A 200 12.85 16.17 4.61
CA LEU A 200 12.79 17.20 3.58
C LEU A 200 14.19 17.52 3.03
N PRO A 201 14.34 17.72 1.71
CA PRO A 201 15.60 18.11 1.12
C PRO A 201 15.99 19.54 1.53
N ASN A 202 17.30 19.82 1.55
CA ASN A 202 17.83 21.17 1.72
C ASN A 202 18.26 21.74 0.36
N PRO A 203 17.84 22.97 -0.02
CA PRO A 203 16.93 23.86 0.70
C PRO A 203 15.48 23.38 0.67
N VAL A 204 14.76 23.62 1.79
CA VAL A 204 13.35 23.23 1.93
C VAL A 204 12.45 24.14 1.09
N GLU A 205 11.56 23.54 0.30
CA GLU A 205 10.49 24.26 -0.39
C GLU A 205 9.40 24.65 0.63
N THR A 206 9.02 25.92 0.71
CA THR A 206 7.96 26.35 1.64
C THR A 206 6.59 26.26 0.99
N GLY A 207 5.59 25.86 1.76
CA GLY A 207 4.22 25.72 1.28
C GLY A 207 3.54 24.46 1.79
N ASP A 208 2.50 24.05 1.07
CA ASP A 208 1.65 22.93 1.47
C ASP A 208 2.19 21.61 0.92
N TYR A 209 2.74 20.81 1.84
CA TYR A 209 3.04 19.41 1.57
C TYR A 209 1.83 18.57 1.88
N SER A 210 1.71 17.45 1.20
CA SER A 210 0.59 16.56 1.41
C SER A 210 0.96 15.10 1.32
N CYS A 211 0.26 14.29 2.09
CA CYS A 211 0.39 12.86 2.08
C CYS A 211 -0.96 12.21 1.76
N GLN A 212 -0.89 11.13 1.00
CA GLN A 212 -2.04 10.30 0.68
C GLN A 212 -1.65 8.83 0.85
N VAL A 213 -2.51 8.07 1.53
CA VAL A 213 -2.33 6.62 1.67
C VAL A 213 -2.72 5.93 0.37
N GLU A 214 -1.77 5.23 -0.23
CA GLU A 214 -2.01 4.33 -1.35
C GLU A 214 -2.26 2.91 -0.81
N ARG A 215 -3.32 2.27 -1.30
CA ARG A 215 -3.55 0.85 -1.06
C ARG A 215 -2.79 0.06 -2.12
N HIS A 216 -1.92 -0.87 -1.70
CA HIS A 216 -1.44 -1.86 -2.66
C HIS A 216 -2.64 -2.65 -3.21
N PRO A 217 -2.68 -2.91 -4.52
CA PRO A 217 -3.75 -3.66 -5.16
C PRO A 217 -3.61 -5.18 -4.91
N SER A 218 -3.34 -5.59 -3.67
CA SER A 218 -3.19 -7.01 -3.30
C SER A 218 -4.50 -7.79 -3.44
N ALA A 219 -5.65 -7.10 -3.44
CA ALA A 219 -6.96 -7.68 -3.72
C ALA A 219 -7.94 -6.62 -4.24
N ARG A 220 -8.73 -6.96 -5.29
CA ARG A 220 -9.89 -6.14 -5.70
C ARG A 220 -10.96 -6.21 -4.60
N SER A 221 -10.98 -5.22 -3.72
CA SER A 221 -11.99 -5.12 -2.66
C SER A 221 -13.33 -4.60 -3.21
N CYS A 222 -14.41 -5.36 -2.97
CA CYS A 222 -15.75 -4.91 -3.32
C CYS A 222 -16.42 -4.19 -2.17
N GLY A 223 -16.10 -2.91 -2.06
CA GLY A 223 -16.62 -2.03 -1.02
C GLY A 223 -15.78 -0.77 -0.99
N GLY A 224 -16.25 0.26 -1.67
CA GLY A 224 -15.74 1.61 -1.50
C GLY A 224 -16.17 2.11 -0.13
N VAL A 225 -15.50 1.65 0.92
CA VAL A 225 -15.52 2.41 2.16
C VAL A 225 -14.68 3.63 1.85
N ALA A 226 -15.34 4.75 1.56
CA ALA A 226 -14.75 6.07 1.59
C ALA A 226 -14.27 6.29 3.02
N SER A 227 -13.05 5.83 3.29
CA SER A 227 -12.41 6.04 4.57
C SER A 227 -11.76 7.40 4.53
N ALA A 228 -12.01 8.24 5.54
CA ALA A 228 -11.31 9.51 5.73
C ALA A 228 -9.77 9.33 5.81
N LEU A 229 -9.28 8.09 5.97
CA LEU A 229 -7.87 7.72 5.86
C LEU A 229 -7.31 7.73 4.43
N LEU A 230 -8.18 7.63 3.41
CA LEU A 230 -7.82 7.74 1.99
C LEU A 230 -7.92 9.18 1.48
N GLU A 231 -8.44 10.08 2.30
CA GLU A 231 -8.40 11.52 2.03
C GLU A 231 -6.97 12.04 2.20
N LYS A 232 -6.68 13.11 1.46
CA LYS A 232 -5.37 13.74 1.43
C LYS A 232 -5.19 14.59 2.69
N ALA A 233 -4.16 14.30 3.47
CA ALA A 233 -3.76 15.15 4.59
C ALA A 233 -2.70 16.16 4.14
N THR A 234 -2.74 17.37 4.68
CA THR A 234 -1.90 18.50 4.26
C THR A 234 -1.25 19.16 5.47
N VAL A 235 0.03 19.52 5.32
CA VAL A 235 0.81 20.28 6.30
C VAL A 235 1.47 21.47 5.62
N THR A 236 1.25 22.66 6.17
CA THR A 236 1.91 23.88 5.71
C THR A 236 3.28 24.02 6.37
N VAL A 237 4.35 23.95 5.59
CA VAL A 237 5.73 24.08 6.04
C VAL A 237 6.20 25.52 5.79
N LYS A 238 6.58 26.23 6.86
CA LYS A 238 7.14 27.59 6.78
C LYS A 238 8.63 27.58 7.11
N ALA A 239 9.37 28.52 6.52
CA ALA A 239 10.80 28.66 6.75
C ALA A 239 11.15 28.82 8.25
N VAL A 240 10.34 29.58 9.00
CA VAL A 240 10.56 29.80 10.44
C VAL A 240 10.39 28.51 11.23
N ASP A 241 9.39 27.70 10.89
CA ASP A 241 9.11 26.45 11.61
C ASP A 241 10.22 25.41 11.33
N VAL A 242 10.72 25.36 10.09
CA VAL A 242 11.89 24.55 9.71
C VAL A 242 13.13 24.98 10.48
N GLN A 243 13.40 26.29 10.53
CA GLN A 243 14.53 26.82 11.30
C GLN A 243 14.40 26.51 12.79
N LEU A 244 13.19 26.62 13.35
CA LEU A 244 12.94 26.29 14.75
C LEU A 244 13.20 24.80 15.02
N ALA A 245 12.73 23.89 14.17
CA ALA A 245 12.98 22.45 14.31
C ALA A 245 14.49 22.12 14.28
N ILE A 246 15.22 22.67 13.31
CA ILE A 246 16.67 22.48 13.20
C ILE A 246 17.41 23.05 14.42
N LEU A 247 17.05 24.26 14.87
CA LEU A 247 17.68 24.88 16.03
C LEU A 247 17.40 24.08 17.31
N THR A 248 16.18 23.59 17.48
CA THR A 248 15.77 22.79 18.65
C THR A 248 16.60 21.51 18.73
N ALA A 249 16.68 20.75 17.63
CA ALA A 249 17.44 19.50 17.59
C ALA A 249 18.94 19.71 17.86
N ARG A 250 19.54 20.80 17.34
CA ARG A 250 20.93 21.15 17.62
C ARG A 250 21.16 21.51 19.09
N VAL A 251 20.23 22.26 19.70
CA VAL A 251 20.31 22.61 21.12
C VAL A 251 20.25 21.36 21.99
N GLU A 252 19.34 20.42 21.70
CA GLU A 252 19.23 19.17 22.45
C GLU A 252 20.52 18.34 22.42
N ILE A 253 21.17 18.23 21.25
CA ILE A 253 22.48 17.55 21.16
C ILE A 253 23.54 18.30 21.96
N LEU A 254 23.62 19.63 21.84
CA LEU A 254 24.59 20.43 22.59
C LEU A 254 24.38 20.33 24.10
N GLU A 255 23.14 20.28 24.57
CA GLU A 255 22.81 20.10 25.99
C GLU A 255 23.26 18.72 26.49
N LYS A 256 23.04 17.69 25.68
CA LYS A 256 23.51 16.32 25.98
C LYS A 256 25.04 16.28 26.08
N ASP A 257 25.75 16.77 25.07
CA ASP A 257 27.21 16.78 25.05
C ASP A 257 27.80 17.58 26.24
N ASN A 258 27.19 18.72 26.56
CA ASN A 258 27.60 19.54 27.71
C ASN A 258 27.38 18.81 29.04
N SER A 259 26.30 18.03 29.15
CA SER A 259 26.04 17.21 30.34
C SER A 259 27.08 16.09 30.51
N GLU A 260 27.46 15.43 29.42
CA GLU A 260 28.48 14.37 29.40
C GLU A 260 29.87 14.93 29.75
N LEU A 261 30.27 16.05 29.15
CA LEU A 261 31.54 16.72 29.44
C LEU A 261 31.64 17.20 30.89
N ARG A 262 30.54 17.65 31.49
CA ARG A 262 30.52 18.02 32.91
C ARG A 262 30.74 16.81 33.81
N GLN A 263 30.08 15.69 33.49
CA GLN A 263 30.25 14.44 34.23
C GLN A 263 31.68 13.92 34.14
N GLU A 264 32.29 13.97 32.96
CA GLU A 264 33.70 13.57 32.77
C GLU A 264 34.65 14.45 33.58
N ASN A 265 34.45 15.78 33.55
CA ASN A 265 35.24 16.71 34.36
C ASN A 265 35.16 16.42 35.86
N ASP A 266 33.96 16.10 36.36
CA ASP A 266 33.76 15.78 37.77
C ASP A 266 34.44 14.46 38.15
N ASN A 267 34.36 13.44 37.28
CA ASN A 267 35.07 12.17 37.46
C ASN A 267 36.59 12.37 37.51
N LEU A 268 37.16 13.14 36.58
CA LEU A 268 38.60 13.46 36.55
C LEU A 268 39.02 14.20 37.82
N ARG A 269 38.21 15.15 38.30
CA ARG A 269 38.46 15.87 39.57
C ARG A 269 38.45 14.93 40.77
N GLN A 270 37.60 13.92 40.80
CA GLN A 270 37.58 12.92 41.86
C GLN A 270 38.82 12.02 41.82
N GLN A 271 39.23 11.56 40.64
CA GLN A 271 40.45 10.76 40.47
C GLN A 271 41.69 11.51 40.96
N LEU A 272 41.83 12.79 40.61
CA LEU A 272 42.95 13.63 41.06
C LEU A 272 43.01 13.77 42.58
N LYS A 273 41.84 13.88 43.25
CA LYS A 273 41.78 13.91 44.72
C LYS A 273 42.22 12.58 45.34
N GLN A 274 41.84 11.46 44.73
CA GLN A 274 42.20 10.12 45.21
C GLN A 274 43.68 9.80 44.99
N SER A 275 44.26 10.19 43.86
CA SER A 275 45.70 10.03 43.57
C SER A 275 46.57 10.95 44.43
N GLY A 276 46.08 12.15 44.76
CA GLY A 276 46.77 13.06 45.69
C GLY A 276 46.79 12.55 47.14
N SER A 277 45.78 11.77 47.55
CA SER A 277 45.67 11.23 48.91
C SER A 277 46.41 9.90 49.13
N SER A 278 46.92 9.27 48.07
CA SER A 278 47.68 8.01 48.11
C SER A 278 49.20 8.21 47.95
N GLY A 279 49.65 9.46 47.79
CA GLY A 279 51.07 9.85 47.69
C GLY A 279 51.61 10.66 48.86
N SER A 280 50.90 10.72 50.00
CA SER A 280 51.36 11.28 51.29
C SER A 280 51.37 10.18 52.34
#